data_AF-R8AQ24-F1
#
_entry.id   AF-R8AQ24-F1
#
_cell.length_a   1.000
_cell.length_b   1.000
_cell.length_c   1.000
_cell.angle_alpha   90.00
_cell.angle_beta   90.00
_cell.angle_gamma   90.00
#
_symmetry.space_group_name_H-M   'P 1'
#
loop_
_entity.id
_entity.type
_entity.pdbx_description
1 polymer ?
#
loop_
_entity_poly.entity_id
_entity_poly.type
_entity_poly.pdbx_seq_one_letter_code
_entity_poly.pdbx_strand_id
1 'polypeptide(L)'
;MSRQYKATTPANRNIQISQTYNYTPLINQLLLEQEQLNAKSNKSYWLRYISRRIPLFFSAGLIFYAACLAMTMVKEINLQSINSFLKSLSIYLNSRMTSLVTFTNSHLDNLIPLDINRYHILLTSILLLFSIYVIVCFMARIAQQLIIKALTNTLLFSLSASVFFIVINSDSPLMLGLVVFSTSTITSMLFDRVLGITRRNERYKLFANRAKCLCDLLLNKKIIGIPFDESNLLEIAQFHEELRLSKYKDTVSDSNYLLSIMEKLKGLSK
;
A
#
# COMPACT_ATOMS: atom_id res chain seq x y z
N MET A 1 13.97 -37.30 34.24
CA MET A 1 12.61 -36.70 34.28
C MET A 1 12.08 -36.54 32.86
N SER A 2 11.42 -37.58 32.36
CA SER A 2 10.87 -37.69 31.01
C SER A 2 9.41 -37.23 31.00
N ARG A 3 9.11 -36.09 30.35
CA ARG A 3 7.73 -35.66 30.12
C ARG A 3 7.14 -36.42 28.94
N GLN A 4 6.31 -37.42 29.23
CA GLN A 4 5.44 -38.08 28.27
C GLN A 4 4.41 -37.06 27.75
N TYR A 5 4.49 -36.73 26.46
CA TYR A 5 3.41 -36.00 25.78
C TYR A 5 2.27 -36.98 25.49
N LYS A 6 1.16 -36.77 26.18
CA LYS A 6 -0.10 -37.49 26.01
C LYS A 6 -0.68 -37.10 24.64
N ALA A 7 -0.65 -38.02 23.69
CA ALA A 7 -1.27 -37.83 22.38
C ALA A 7 -2.79 -37.67 22.54
N THR A 8 -3.30 -36.47 22.28
CA THR A 8 -4.73 -36.23 22.08
C THR A 8 -5.15 -36.84 20.75
N THR A 9 -6.01 -37.84 20.83
CA THR A 9 -6.72 -38.52 19.74
C THR A 9 -7.29 -37.50 18.75
N PRO A 10 -7.06 -37.63 17.43
CA PRO A 10 -7.83 -36.85 16.48
C PRO A 10 -9.27 -37.37 16.50
N ALA A 11 -10.19 -36.50 16.93
CA ALA A 11 -11.61 -36.75 16.81
C ALA A 11 -11.93 -37.10 15.36
N ASN A 12 -12.43 -38.32 15.21
CA ASN A 12 -12.93 -38.96 14.01
C ASN A 12 -14.03 -38.09 13.39
N ARG A 13 -13.65 -37.10 12.57
CA ARG A 13 -14.55 -36.54 11.56
C ARG A 13 -14.49 -37.47 10.36
N ASN A 14 -15.26 -38.54 10.44
CA ASN A 14 -15.80 -39.20 9.27
C ASN A 14 -16.59 -38.15 8.48
N ILE A 15 -15.89 -37.41 7.63
CA ILE A 15 -16.49 -36.81 6.45
C ILE A 15 -16.92 -38.01 5.64
N GLN A 16 -18.17 -38.42 5.78
CA GLN A 16 -18.83 -39.25 4.77
C GLN A 16 -18.75 -38.44 3.47
N ILE A 17 -17.72 -38.73 2.67
CA ILE A 17 -17.65 -38.34 1.27
C ILE A 17 -18.71 -39.21 0.58
N SER A 18 -19.98 -38.84 0.72
CA SER A 18 -21.01 -39.29 -0.20
C SER A 18 -20.67 -38.66 -1.55
N GLN A 19 -19.87 -39.38 -2.33
CA GLN A 19 -19.48 -39.04 -3.69
C GLN A 19 -20.73 -38.93 -4.56
N THR A 20 -21.30 -37.73 -4.61
CA THR A 20 -22.10 -37.31 -5.75
C THR A 20 -21.10 -36.88 -6.82
N TYR A 21 -20.74 -37.82 -7.70
CA TYR A 21 -19.87 -37.63 -8.87
C TYR A 21 -20.48 -36.61 -9.84
N ASN A 22 -20.34 -35.32 -9.52
CA ASN A 22 -20.93 -34.24 -10.27
C ASN A 22 -19.99 -33.03 -10.25
N TYR A 23 -19.83 -32.37 -11.40
CA TYR A 23 -19.05 -31.14 -11.52
C TYR A 23 -19.63 -29.98 -10.69
N THR A 24 -20.94 -30.01 -10.41
CA THR A 24 -21.68 -28.91 -9.76
C THR A 24 -21.13 -28.49 -8.39
N PRO A 25 -20.89 -29.38 -7.42
CA PRO A 25 -20.27 -29.01 -6.13
C PRO A 25 -18.86 -28.41 -6.28
N LEU A 26 -18.05 -28.94 -7.21
CA LEU A 26 -16.68 -28.47 -7.43
C LEU A 26 -16.64 -27.08 -8.06
N ILE A 27 -17.53 -26.84 -9.03
CA ILE A 27 -17.71 -25.51 -9.64
C ILE A 27 -18.10 -24.49 -8.57
N ASN A 28 -19.06 -24.81 -7.71
CA ASN A 28 -19.48 -23.90 -6.64
C ASN A 28 -18.35 -23.60 -5.64
N GLN A 29 -17.54 -24.60 -5.29
CA GLN A 29 -16.38 -24.41 -4.43
C GLN A 29 -15.33 -23.48 -5.06
N LEU A 30 -15.00 -23.67 -6.34
CA LEU A 30 -14.05 -22.82 -7.06
C LEU A 30 -14.55 -21.38 -7.20
N LEU A 31 -15.84 -21.19 -7.45
CA LEU A 31 -16.46 -19.86 -7.51
C LEU A 31 -16.36 -19.13 -6.17
N LEU A 32 -16.67 -19.82 -5.07
CA LEU A 32 -16.54 -19.26 -3.72
C LEU A 32 -15.08 -18.87 -3.42
N GLU A 33 -14.11 -19.71 -3.78
CA GLU A 33 -12.69 -19.37 -3.59
C GLU A 33 -12.24 -18.21 -4.47
N GLN A 34 -12.69 -18.16 -5.73
CA GLN A 34 -12.43 -17.05 -6.62
C GLN A 34 -12.95 -15.73 -6.03
N GLU A 35 -14.17 -15.70 -5.52
CA GLU A 35 -14.76 -14.51 -4.88
C GLU A 35 -13.96 -14.08 -3.65
N GLN A 36 -13.58 -15.02 -2.79
CA GLN A 36 -12.75 -14.73 -1.61
C GLN A 36 -11.37 -14.17 -1.98
N LEU A 37 -10.73 -14.72 -3.02
CA LEU A 37 -9.44 -14.24 -3.52
C LEU A 37 -9.57 -12.87 -4.17
N ASN A 38 -10.64 -12.62 -4.92
CA ASN A 38 -10.94 -11.30 -5.48
C ASN A 38 -11.18 -10.26 -4.39
N ALA A 39 -11.91 -10.60 -3.33
CA ALA A 39 -12.11 -9.71 -2.19
C ALA A 39 -10.78 -9.37 -1.49
N LYS A 40 -9.88 -10.35 -1.31
CA LYS A 40 -8.53 -10.13 -0.76
C LYS A 40 -7.65 -9.30 -1.70
N SER A 41 -7.75 -9.53 -3.01
CA SER A 41 -7.08 -8.72 -4.03
C SER A 41 -7.55 -7.26 -3.96
N ASN A 42 -8.84 -7.01 -3.94
CA ASN A 42 -9.39 -5.65 -3.87
C ASN A 42 -8.99 -4.91 -2.58
N LYS A 43 -8.95 -5.61 -1.44
CA LYS A 43 -8.46 -5.02 -0.18
C LYS A 43 -6.98 -4.64 -0.25
N SER A 44 -6.14 -5.52 -0.80
CA SER A 44 -4.70 -5.25 -0.94
C SER A 44 -4.36 -4.25 -2.06
N TYR A 45 -5.27 -4.06 -3.02
CA TYR A 45 -5.09 -3.15 -4.15
C TYR A 45 -4.90 -1.71 -3.70
N TRP A 46 -5.72 -1.21 -2.78
CA TRP A 46 -5.62 0.18 -2.31
C TRP A 46 -4.34 0.45 -1.53
N LEU A 47 -3.93 -0.51 -0.70
CA LEU A 47 -2.68 -0.42 0.03
C LEU A 47 -1.48 -0.36 -0.92
N ARG A 48 -1.49 -1.19 -1.98
CA ARG A 48 -0.52 -1.15 -3.08
C ARG A 48 -0.56 0.17 -3.86
N TYR A 49 -1.76 0.69 -4.11
CA TYR A 49 -1.94 1.92 -4.87
C TYR A 49 -1.31 3.10 -4.12
N ILE A 50 -1.59 3.22 -2.82
CA ILE A 50 -1.06 4.30 -1.97
C ILE A 50 0.45 4.15 -1.78
N SER A 51 0.96 2.96 -1.46
CA SER A 51 2.40 2.73 -1.22
C SER A 51 3.29 3.10 -2.41
N ARG A 52 2.76 2.97 -3.63
CA ARG A 52 3.46 3.36 -4.88
C ARG A 52 3.34 4.84 -5.22
N ARG A 53 2.29 5.52 -4.76
CA ARG A 53 2.04 6.93 -5.07
C ARG A 53 2.75 7.87 -4.10
N ILE A 54 2.90 7.50 -2.83
CA ILE A 54 3.63 8.31 -1.84
C ILE A 54 5.04 8.68 -2.32
N PRO A 55 5.89 7.74 -2.79
CA PRO A 55 7.22 8.08 -3.31
C PRO A 55 7.17 9.04 -4.50
N LEU A 56 6.17 8.92 -5.38
CA LEU A 56 6.05 9.79 -6.55
C LEU A 56 5.81 11.24 -6.13
N PHE A 57 4.89 11.50 -5.20
CA PHE A 57 4.62 12.87 -4.72
C PHE A 57 5.78 13.43 -3.89
N PHE A 58 6.33 12.64 -2.97
CA PHE A 58 7.41 13.10 -2.09
C PHE A 58 8.76 13.19 -2.79
N SER A 59 8.97 12.44 -3.89
CA SER A 59 10.21 12.53 -4.67
C SER A 59 10.43 13.90 -5.31
N ALA A 60 9.37 14.60 -5.71
CA ALA A 60 9.50 15.96 -6.26
C ALA A 60 10.07 16.93 -5.23
N GLY A 61 9.58 16.86 -3.98
CA GLY A 61 10.14 17.61 -2.85
C GLY A 61 11.58 17.21 -2.56
N LEU A 62 11.89 15.91 -2.57
CA LEU A 62 13.25 15.41 -2.39
C LEU A 62 14.22 15.95 -3.45
N ILE A 63 13.82 15.93 -4.72
CA ILE A 63 14.63 16.46 -5.83
C ILE A 63 14.86 17.95 -5.66
N PHE A 64 13.83 18.71 -5.27
CA PHE A 64 13.97 20.15 -4.98
C PHE A 64 15.01 20.42 -3.90
N TYR A 65 14.89 19.77 -2.72
CA TYR A 65 15.85 19.97 -1.63
C TYR A 65 17.24 19.42 -1.95
N ALA A 66 17.34 18.33 -2.72
CA ALA A 66 18.61 17.82 -3.22
C ALA A 66 19.29 18.77 -4.20
N ALA A 67 18.52 19.43 -5.08
CA ALA A 67 19.04 20.46 -5.97
C ALA A 67 19.52 21.68 -5.18
N CYS A 68 18.78 22.12 -4.15
CA CYS A 68 19.23 23.16 -3.24
C CYS A 68 20.53 22.75 -2.52
N LEU A 69 20.64 21.51 -2.06
CA LEU A 69 21.88 21.01 -1.45
C LEU A 69 23.04 21.00 -2.45
N ALA A 70 22.80 20.57 -3.69
CA ALA A 70 23.81 20.57 -4.74
C ALA A 70 24.32 21.99 -5.04
N MET A 71 23.43 23.00 -5.03
CA MET A 71 23.83 24.39 -5.16
C MET A 71 24.77 24.84 -4.02
N THR A 72 24.60 24.37 -2.78
CA THR A 72 25.54 24.72 -1.69
C THR A 72 26.96 24.19 -1.89
N MET A 73 27.15 23.21 -2.79
CA MET A 73 28.46 22.62 -3.07
C MET A 73 29.24 23.44 -4.10
N VAL A 74 28.59 24.42 -4.75
CA VAL A 74 29.26 25.36 -5.66
C VAL A 74 29.97 26.41 -4.81
N LYS A 75 31.26 26.64 -5.07
CA LYS A 75 32.15 27.54 -4.30
C LYS A 75 31.59 28.95 -4.02
N GLU A 76 30.67 29.43 -4.86
CA GLU A 76 30.11 30.77 -4.80
C GLU A 76 28.80 30.85 -3.98
N ILE A 77 28.15 29.72 -3.71
CA ILE A 77 26.84 29.66 -3.06
C ILE A 77 26.97 28.96 -1.72
N ASN A 78 26.91 29.73 -0.63
CA ASN A 78 27.00 29.17 0.71
C ASN A 78 25.64 28.66 1.22
N LEU A 79 25.67 27.83 2.27
CA LEU A 79 24.46 27.35 2.95
C LEU A 79 23.54 28.50 3.42
N GLN A 80 24.14 29.60 3.88
CA GLN A 80 23.39 30.78 4.32
C GLN A 80 22.59 31.44 3.20
N SER A 81 23.15 31.55 1.98
CA SER A 81 22.44 32.15 0.84
C SER A 81 21.23 31.30 0.41
N ILE A 82 21.34 29.97 0.51
CA ILE A 82 20.22 29.08 0.20
C ILE A 82 19.15 29.12 1.28
N ASN A 83 19.55 29.16 2.56
CA ASN A 83 18.58 29.33 3.64
C ASN A 83 17.87 30.68 3.56
N SER A 84 18.56 31.77 3.19
CA SER A 84 17.90 33.05 2.94
C SER A 84 16.95 32.98 1.75
N PHE A 85 17.34 32.30 0.66
CA PHE A 85 16.46 32.08 -0.49
C PHE A 85 15.20 31.31 -0.10
N LEU A 86 15.33 30.20 0.64
CA LEU A 86 14.20 29.40 1.13
C LEU A 86 13.31 30.21 2.07
N LYS A 87 13.88 31.08 2.90
CA LYS A 87 13.13 31.97 3.78
C LYS A 87 12.38 33.04 3.00
N SER A 88 13.00 33.65 1.99
CA SER A 88 12.32 34.56 1.06
C SER A 88 11.19 33.87 0.29
N LEU A 89 11.41 32.63 -0.13
CA LEU A 89 10.40 31.80 -0.79
C LEU A 89 9.24 31.49 0.16
N SER A 90 9.51 31.16 1.42
CA SER A 90 8.49 30.99 2.47
C SER A 90 7.65 32.28 2.64
N ILE A 91 8.29 33.44 2.75
CA ILE A 91 7.59 34.73 2.90
C ILE A 91 6.70 35.01 1.69
N TYR A 92 7.23 34.82 0.48
CA TYR A 92 6.48 34.99 -0.76
C TYR A 92 5.26 34.06 -0.83
N LEU A 93 5.46 32.78 -0.54
CA LEU A 93 4.41 31.77 -0.54
C LEU A 93 3.34 32.06 0.53
N ASN A 94 3.74 32.43 1.74
CA ASN A 94 2.81 32.82 2.81
C ASN A 94 2.00 34.05 2.42
N SER A 95 2.61 35.07 1.82
CA SER A 95 1.92 36.27 1.33
C SER A 95 0.89 35.95 0.24
N ARG A 96 1.22 35.05 -0.68
CA ARG A 96 0.26 34.60 -1.70
C ARG A 96 -0.87 33.77 -1.09
N MET A 97 -0.57 32.88 -0.15
CA MET A 97 -1.59 32.08 0.53
C MET A 97 -2.53 32.93 1.38
N THR A 98 -2.03 33.91 2.13
CA THR A 98 -2.89 34.82 2.89
C THR A 98 -3.79 35.63 1.97
N SER A 99 -3.28 36.11 0.82
CA SER A 99 -4.11 36.83 -0.18
C SER A 99 -5.25 35.96 -0.75
N LEU A 100 -4.99 34.66 -0.92
CA LEU A 100 -5.97 33.70 -1.43
C LEU A 100 -7.03 33.37 -0.36
N VAL A 101 -6.61 33.20 0.90
CA VAL A 101 -7.51 32.96 2.04
C VAL A 101 -8.38 34.19 2.32
N THR A 102 -7.83 35.41 2.25
CA THR A 102 -8.63 36.64 2.40
C THR A 102 -9.63 36.82 1.27
N PHE A 103 -9.28 36.42 0.04
CA PHE A 103 -10.21 36.46 -1.10
C PHE A 103 -11.36 35.46 -0.90
N THR A 104 -11.10 34.25 -0.43
CA THR A 104 -12.16 33.26 -0.15
C THR A 104 -13.00 33.61 1.08
N ASN A 105 -12.40 34.19 2.12
CA ASN A 105 -13.10 34.62 3.33
C ASN A 105 -14.00 35.82 3.06
N SER A 106 -13.59 36.78 2.22
CA SER A 106 -14.46 37.89 1.81
C SER A 106 -15.77 37.45 1.15
N HIS A 107 -15.87 36.20 0.71
CA HIS A 107 -17.07 35.60 0.14
C HIS A 107 -17.85 34.70 1.13
N LEU A 108 -17.30 34.39 2.31
CA LEU A 108 -17.80 33.46 3.33
C LEU A 108 -17.88 34.04 4.76
N ASP A 109 -17.62 35.34 4.94
CA ASP A 109 -17.36 36.01 6.23
C ASP A 109 -18.53 36.10 7.24
N ASN A 110 -19.58 35.28 7.14
CA ASN A 110 -20.68 35.30 8.10
C ASN A 110 -20.67 34.20 9.16
N LEU A 111 -19.63 33.35 9.30
CA LEU A 111 -19.74 32.28 10.30
C LEU A 111 -18.70 32.11 11.42
N ILE A 112 -17.37 32.26 11.28
CA ILE A 112 -16.49 32.27 12.49
C ILE A 112 -15.15 32.97 12.18
N PRO A 113 -14.67 33.93 13.00
CA PRO A 113 -13.29 34.40 12.96
C PRO A 113 -12.42 33.47 13.82
N LEU A 114 -11.53 32.69 13.21
CA LEU A 114 -10.61 31.80 13.94
C LEU A 114 -9.16 32.09 13.57
N ASP A 115 -8.49 32.74 14.51
CA ASP A 115 -7.09 33.15 14.48
C ASP A 115 -6.19 31.98 14.96
N ILE A 116 -5.97 30.97 14.11
CA ILE A 116 -5.21 29.75 14.47
C ILE A 116 -4.43 29.22 13.23
N ASN A 117 -3.43 29.96 12.74
CA ASN A 117 -2.86 29.65 11.42
C ASN A 117 -1.82 28.51 11.39
N ARG A 118 -1.13 28.19 12.49
CA ARG A 118 -0.12 27.10 12.52
C ARG A 118 -0.63 25.77 13.07
N TYR A 119 -1.42 25.82 14.14
CA TYR A 119 -2.04 24.63 14.72
C TYR A 119 -3.18 24.09 13.86
N HIS A 120 -3.93 24.92 13.13
CA HIS A 120 -4.91 24.39 12.19
C HIS A 120 -4.26 23.66 11.03
N ILE A 121 -3.11 24.09 10.49
CA ILE A 121 -2.48 23.36 9.38
C ILE A 121 -2.03 21.97 9.84
N LEU A 122 -1.48 21.86 11.05
CA LEU A 122 -1.02 20.59 11.62
C LEU A 122 -2.21 19.70 12.04
N LEU A 123 -3.22 20.28 12.71
CA LEU A 123 -4.45 19.59 13.10
C LEU A 123 -5.26 19.16 11.88
N THR A 124 -5.42 20.01 10.86
CA THR A 124 -6.07 19.67 9.59
C THR A 124 -5.27 18.63 8.84
N SER A 125 -3.94 18.66 8.82
CA SER A 125 -3.14 17.61 8.17
C SER A 125 -3.30 16.26 8.86
N ILE A 126 -3.36 16.22 10.20
CA ILE A 126 -3.61 14.99 10.98
C ILE A 126 -5.06 14.51 10.82
N LEU A 127 -6.05 15.41 10.89
CA LEU A 127 -7.46 15.10 10.64
C LEU A 127 -7.70 14.67 9.20
N LEU A 128 -6.94 15.21 8.25
CA LEU A 128 -7.01 14.85 6.84
C LEU A 128 -6.34 13.51 6.58
N LEU A 129 -5.26 13.16 7.31
CA LEU A 129 -4.70 11.80 7.32
C LEU A 129 -5.66 10.78 7.93
N PHE A 130 -6.31 11.13 9.05
CA PHE A 130 -7.31 10.29 9.70
C PHE A 130 -8.57 10.16 8.84
N SER A 131 -9.00 11.24 8.19
CA SER A 131 -10.12 11.20 7.24
C SER A 131 -9.75 10.47 5.96
N ILE A 132 -8.51 10.54 5.45
CA ILE A 132 -8.02 9.67 4.37
C ILE A 132 -8.13 8.21 4.80
N TYR A 133 -7.66 7.84 6.00
CA TYR A 133 -7.72 6.46 6.47
C TYR A 133 -9.18 5.97 6.59
N VAL A 134 -10.06 6.78 7.18
CA VAL A 134 -11.48 6.46 7.36
C VAL A 134 -12.23 6.44 6.03
N ILE A 135 -12.01 7.41 5.13
CA ILE A 135 -12.64 7.49 3.81
C ILE A 135 -12.14 6.36 2.92
N VAL A 136 -10.85 6.02 2.93
CA VAL A 136 -10.32 4.87 2.16
C VAL A 136 -10.89 3.55 2.71
N CYS A 137 -11.01 3.40 4.04
CA CYS A 137 -11.62 2.21 4.64
C CYS A 137 -13.14 2.12 4.37
N PHE A 138 -13.85 3.26 4.36
CA PHE A 138 -15.30 3.33 4.18
C PHE A 138 -15.73 3.26 2.71
N MET A 139 -14.98 3.91 1.80
CA MET A 139 -15.31 4.03 0.37
C MET A 139 -14.81 2.88 -0.50
N ALA A 140 -14.07 1.93 0.06
CA ALA A 140 -13.79 0.63 -0.59
C ALA A 140 -15.08 -0.16 -0.94
N ARG A 141 -16.25 0.33 -0.52
CA ARG A 141 -17.58 -0.27 -0.73
C ARG A 141 -18.34 0.26 -1.95
N ILE A 142 -17.95 1.37 -2.60
CA ILE A 142 -18.76 2.02 -3.67
C ILE A 142 -17.99 2.12 -5.00
N ALA A 143 -18.63 1.68 -6.09
CA ALA A 143 -18.05 1.32 -7.37
C ALA A 143 -17.75 2.49 -8.35
N GLN A 144 -17.05 3.54 -7.93
CA GLN A 144 -16.51 4.55 -8.87
C GLN A 144 -15.00 4.71 -8.71
N GLN A 145 -14.26 3.72 -9.22
CA GLN A 145 -12.80 3.63 -9.08
C GLN A 145 -12.04 4.84 -9.64
N LEU A 146 -12.59 5.56 -10.63
CA LEU A 146 -11.95 6.74 -11.23
C LEU A 146 -11.97 7.96 -10.29
N ILE A 147 -13.14 8.28 -9.71
CA ILE A 147 -13.28 9.40 -8.78
C ILE A 147 -12.44 9.15 -7.53
N ILE A 148 -12.42 7.92 -7.03
CA ILE A 148 -11.63 7.57 -5.84
C ILE A 148 -10.12 7.72 -6.11
N LYS A 149 -9.64 7.32 -7.29
CA LYS A 149 -8.24 7.53 -7.70
C LYS A 149 -7.89 9.01 -7.78
N ALA A 150 -8.75 9.81 -8.40
CA ALA A 150 -8.57 11.26 -8.51
C ALA A 150 -8.52 11.91 -7.13
N LEU A 151 -9.50 11.62 -6.26
CA LEU A 151 -9.57 12.13 -4.90
C LEU A 151 -8.36 11.73 -4.06
N THR A 152 -7.93 10.45 -4.14
CA THR A 152 -6.73 9.97 -3.44
C THR A 152 -5.47 10.72 -3.90
N ASN A 153 -5.34 10.98 -5.20
CA ASN A 153 -4.19 11.73 -5.74
C ASN A 153 -4.23 13.20 -5.29
N THR A 154 -5.40 13.84 -5.31
CA THR A 154 -5.57 15.21 -4.82
C THR A 154 -5.22 15.32 -3.35
N LEU A 155 -5.61 14.33 -2.54
CA LEU A 155 -5.28 14.27 -1.11
C LEU A 155 -3.79 14.01 -0.85
N LEU A 156 -3.15 13.13 -1.61
CA LEU A 156 -1.70 12.92 -1.50
C LEU A 156 -0.91 14.17 -1.93
N PHE A 157 -1.39 14.86 -2.97
CA PHE A 157 -0.82 16.13 -3.40
C PHE A 157 -0.96 17.21 -2.32
N SER A 158 -2.15 17.37 -1.74
CA SER A 158 -2.37 18.35 -0.66
C SER A 158 -1.55 18.03 0.59
N LEU A 159 -1.40 16.74 0.94
CA LEU A 159 -0.52 16.31 2.03
C LEU A 159 0.94 16.66 1.74
N SER A 160 1.45 16.33 0.55
CA SER A 160 2.82 16.64 0.14
C SER A 160 3.06 18.16 0.13
N ALA A 161 2.10 18.94 -0.36
CA ALA A 161 2.18 20.40 -0.34
C ALA A 161 2.20 20.93 1.11
N SER A 162 1.31 20.46 1.98
CA SER A 162 1.29 20.85 3.41
C SER A 162 2.63 20.57 4.08
N VAL A 163 3.19 19.37 3.89
CA VAL A 163 4.52 19.02 4.41
C VAL A 163 5.59 19.98 3.86
N PHE A 164 5.56 20.29 2.56
CA PHE A 164 6.49 21.26 1.96
C PHE A 164 6.39 22.64 2.61
N PHE A 165 5.17 23.15 2.85
CA PHE A 165 4.93 24.43 3.53
C PHE A 165 5.39 24.43 4.99
N ILE A 166 5.22 23.31 5.71
CA ILE A 166 5.71 23.19 7.09
C ILE A 166 7.25 23.23 7.09
N VAL A 167 7.87 22.47 6.18
CA VAL A 167 9.33 22.37 6.07
C VAL A 167 9.95 23.72 5.75
N ILE A 168 9.42 24.45 4.77
CA ILE A 168 10.01 25.72 4.32
C ILE A 168 9.89 26.82 5.38
N ASN A 169 8.93 26.72 6.29
CA ASN A 169 8.73 27.65 7.41
C ASN A 169 9.57 27.31 8.65
N SER A 170 10.36 26.24 8.63
CA SER A 170 11.23 25.84 9.74
C SER A 170 12.52 26.67 9.79
N ASP A 171 13.23 26.62 10.92
CA ASP A 171 14.48 27.36 11.12
C ASP A 171 15.63 26.87 10.24
N SER A 172 15.58 25.60 9.82
CA SER A 172 16.60 24.96 8.98
C SER A 172 15.94 24.21 7.79
N PRO A 173 15.33 24.95 6.84
CA PRO A 173 14.43 24.38 5.84
C PRO A 173 15.13 23.37 4.92
N LEU A 174 16.41 23.59 4.59
CA LEU A 174 17.18 22.67 3.75
C LEU A 174 17.38 21.29 4.41
N MET A 175 17.91 21.28 5.64
CA MET A 175 18.22 20.03 6.35
C MET A 175 16.95 19.28 6.72
N LEU A 176 15.95 19.99 7.24
CA LEU A 176 14.67 19.39 7.62
C LEU A 176 13.93 18.87 6.38
N GLY A 177 14.00 19.57 5.24
CA GLY A 177 13.42 19.10 3.98
C GLY A 177 14.07 17.83 3.47
N LEU A 178 15.40 17.77 3.44
CA LEU A 178 16.10 16.55 3.08
C LEU A 178 15.70 15.37 3.97
N VAL A 179 15.68 15.55 5.29
CA VAL A 179 15.32 14.47 6.23
C VAL A 179 13.88 14.02 6.04
N VAL A 180 12.92 14.95 6.03
CA VAL A 180 11.48 14.60 5.96
C VAL A 180 11.13 13.95 4.62
N PHE A 181 11.58 14.50 3.49
CA PHE A 181 11.28 13.94 2.17
C PHE A 181 12.04 12.64 1.91
N SER A 182 13.28 12.49 2.38
CA SER A 182 14.04 11.24 2.24
C SER A 182 13.45 10.11 3.09
N THR A 183 13.17 10.37 4.37
CA THR A 183 12.57 9.37 5.27
C THR A 183 11.19 8.95 4.78
N SER A 184 10.34 9.88 4.32
CA SER A 184 9.02 9.55 3.77
C SER A 184 9.12 8.69 2.50
N THR A 185 10.05 9.01 1.60
CA THR A 185 10.25 8.27 0.35
C THR A 185 10.79 6.86 0.62
N ILE A 186 11.86 6.76 1.43
CA ILE A 186 12.51 5.49 1.77
C ILE A 186 11.56 4.60 2.57
N THR A 187 10.89 5.14 3.58
CA THR A 187 9.96 4.36 4.42
C THR A 187 8.81 3.80 3.59
N SER A 188 8.25 4.58 2.66
CA SER A 188 7.19 4.08 1.79
C SER A 188 7.69 2.96 0.85
N MET A 189 8.91 3.07 0.32
CA MET A 189 9.52 2.02 -0.49
C MET A 189 9.81 0.75 0.32
N LEU A 190 10.35 0.92 1.53
CA LEU A 190 10.60 -0.18 2.45
C LEU A 190 9.30 -0.86 2.87
N PHE A 191 8.24 -0.11 3.13
CA PHE A 191 6.94 -0.66 3.50
C PHE A 191 6.37 -1.56 2.39
N ASP A 192 6.45 -1.14 1.12
CA ASP A 192 6.01 -1.99 -0.01
C ASP A 192 6.85 -3.26 -0.14
N ARG A 193 8.18 -3.16 0.04
CA ARG A 193 9.11 -4.29 -0.03
C ARG A 193 8.95 -5.26 1.15
N VAL A 194 8.97 -4.76 2.38
CA VAL A 194 8.94 -5.56 3.62
C VAL A 194 7.59 -6.24 3.80
N LEU A 195 6.49 -5.55 3.52
CA LEU A 195 5.16 -6.16 3.66
C LEU A 195 4.71 -6.90 2.41
N GLY A 196 5.51 -6.90 1.33
CA GLY A 196 5.23 -7.61 0.08
C GLY A 196 3.82 -7.34 -0.46
N ILE A 197 3.30 -6.12 -0.28
CA ILE A 197 1.89 -5.79 -0.54
C ILE A 197 1.58 -5.97 -2.02
N THR A 198 2.48 -5.48 -2.88
CA THR A 198 2.47 -5.73 -4.33
C THR A 198 2.39 -7.23 -4.64
N ARG A 199 3.31 -8.04 -4.08
CA ARG A 199 3.43 -9.48 -4.36
C ARG A 199 2.17 -10.25 -3.89
N ARG A 200 1.65 -9.92 -2.71
CA ARG A 200 0.41 -10.51 -2.18
C ARG A 200 -0.80 -10.22 -3.06
N ASN A 201 -0.94 -8.98 -3.54
CA ASN A 201 -2.03 -8.60 -4.43
C ASN A 201 -1.98 -9.34 -5.77
N GLU A 202 -0.81 -9.38 -6.41
CA GLU A 202 -0.60 -10.09 -7.69
C GLU A 202 -0.90 -11.59 -7.54
N ARG A 203 -0.49 -12.17 -6.42
CA ARG A 203 -0.79 -13.56 -6.09
C ARG A 203 -2.28 -13.82 -5.96
N TYR A 204 -3.02 -13.01 -5.21
CA TYR A 204 -4.48 -13.18 -5.10
C TYR A 204 -5.16 -13.09 -6.47
N LYS A 205 -4.71 -12.17 -7.32
CA LYS A 205 -5.23 -12.03 -8.69
C LYS A 205 -4.90 -13.25 -9.56
N LEU A 206 -3.68 -13.78 -9.47
CA LEU A 206 -3.26 -14.97 -10.19
C LEU A 206 -4.09 -16.19 -9.80
N PHE A 207 -4.22 -16.46 -8.49
CA PHE A 207 -5.02 -17.60 -8.02
C PHE A 207 -6.52 -17.42 -8.30
N ALA A 208 -7.06 -16.21 -8.22
CA ALA A 208 -8.45 -15.95 -8.62
C ALA A 208 -8.69 -16.23 -10.12
N ASN A 209 -7.75 -15.79 -10.98
CA ASN A 209 -7.83 -16.08 -12.42
C ASN A 209 -7.70 -17.58 -12.72
N ARG A 210 -6.83 -18.29 -11.99
CA ARG A 210 -6.68 -19.75 -12.14
C ARG A 210 -7.92 -20.50 -11.67
N ALA A 211 -8.52 -20.11 -10.54
CA ALA A 211 -9.80 -20.65 -10.08
C ALA A 211 -10.92 -20.45 -11.11
N LYS A 212 -11.00 -19.26 -11.71
CA LYS A 212 -11.94 -18.96 -12.80
C LYS A 212 -11.71 -19.88 -14.01
N CYS A 213 -10.46 -20.03 -14.44
CA CYS A 213 -10.10 -20.86 -15.59
C CYS A 213 -10.46 -22.34 -15.35
N LEU A 214 -10.19 -22.87 -14.15
CA LEU A 214 -10.60 -24.22 -13.76
C LEU A 214 -12.13 -24.37 -13.74
N CYS A 215 -12.84 -23.36 -13.22
CA CYS A 215 -14.30 -23.32 -13.25
C CYS A 215 -14.83 -23.39 -14.69
N ASP A 216 -14.33 -22.52 -15.59
CA ASP A 216 -14.71 -22.49 -16.99
C ASP A 216 -14.42 -23.84 -17.69
N LEU A 217 -13.29 -24.47 -17.38
CA LEU A 217 -12.91 -25.78 -17.91
C LEU A 217 -13.88 -26.88 -17.47
N LEU A 218 -14.22 -26.96 -16.19
CA LEU A 218 -15.18 -27.95 -15.67
C LEU A 218 -16.59 -27.72 -16.19
N LEU A 219 -16.99 -26.45 -16.36
CA LEU A 219 -18.28 -26.08 -16.94
C LEU A 219 -18.35 -26.52 -18.41
N ASN A 220 -17.28 -26.30 -19.18
CA ASN A 220 -17.18 -26.79 -20.56
C ASN A 220 -17.21 -28.32 -20.64
N LYS A 221 -16.47 -29.04 -19.76
CA LYS A 221 -16.52 -30.50 -19.69
C LYS A 221 -17.94 -31.02 -19.41
N LYS A 222 -18.68 -30.34 -18.52
CA LYS A 222 -20.08 -30.64 -18.23
C LYS A 222 -21.00 -30.42 -19.44
N ILE A 223 -20.81 -29.32 -20.19
CA ILE A 223 -21.61 -29.01 -21.39
C ILE A 223 -21.37 -30.04 -22.51
N ILE A 224 -20.12 -30.46 -22.69
CA ILE A 224 -19.73 -31.44 -23.71
C ILE A 224 -20.18 -32.87 -23.33
N GLY A 225 -20.62 -33.08 -22.08
CA GLY A 225 -21.07 -34.38 -21.60
C GLY A 225 -19.91 -35.34 -21.27
N ILE A 226 -18.71 -34.82 -21.01
CA ILE A 226 -17.55 -35.64 -20.62
C ILE A 226 -17.82 -36.18 -19.21
N PRO A 227 -17.78 -37.52 -19.01
CA PRO A 227 -18.02 -38.11 -17.70
C PRO A 227 -17.00 -37.61 -16.68
N PHE A 228 -17.44 -37.55 -15.44
CA PHE A 228 -16.59 -37.10 -14.35
C PHE A 228 -15.45 -38.10 -14.10
N ASP A 229 -14.22 -37.62 -14.12
CA ASP A 229 -13.00 -38.41 -13.90
C ASP A 229 -12.21 -37.94 -12.68
N GLU A 230 -11.47 -38.85 -12.05
CA GLU A 230 -10.64 -38.64 -10.87
C GLU A 230 -9.50 -37.64 -11.15
N SER A 231 -9.02 -37.58 -12.40
CA SER A 231 -8.05 -36.56 -12.83
C SER A 231 -8.51 -35.12 -12.53
N ASN A 232 -9.82 -34.83 -12.62
CA ASN A 232 -10.36 -33.51 -12.30
C ASN A 232 -10.30 -33.20 -10.80
N LEU A 233 -10.43 -34.22 -9.94
CA LEU A 233 -10.27 -34.05 -8.49
C LEU A 233 -8.81 -33.78 -8.15
N LEU A 234 -7.88 -34.46 -8.81
CA LEU A 234 -6.45 -34.26 -8.62
C LEU A 234 -6.01 -32.85 -9.05
N GLU A 235 -6.52 -32.33 -10.16
CA GLU A 235 -6.24 -30.94 -10.60
C GLU A 235 -6.71 -29.90 -9.57
N ILE A 236 -7.90 -30.09 -9.00
CA ILE A 236 -8.45 -29.20 -7.96
C ILE A 236 -7.67 -29.34 -6.65
N ALA A 237 -7.32 -30.58 -6.26
CA ALA A 237 -6.50 -30.84 -5.08
C ALA A 237 -5.12 -30.17 -5.21
N GLN A 238 -4.48 -30.28 -6.38
CA GLN A 238 -3.22 -29.61 -6.69
C GLN A 238 -3.36 -28.08 -6.60
N PHE A 239 -4.45 -27.50 -7.11
CA PHE A 239 -4.71 -26.08 -6.97
C PHE A 239 -4.77 -25.62 -5.50
N HIS A 240 -5.50 -26.34 -4.63
CA HIS A 240 -5.57 -26.01 -3.21
C HIS A 240 -4.24 -26.22 -2.49
N GLU A 241 -3.51 -27.27 -2.85
CA GLU A 241 -2.19 -27.54 -2.31
C GLU A 241 -1.22 -26.42 -2.67
N GLU A 242 -1.19 -25.98 -3.93
CA GLU A 242 -0.39 -24.83 -4.37
C GLU A 242 -0.80 -23.54 -3.66
N LEU A 243 -2.10 -23.28 -3.50
CA LEU A 243 -2.61 -22.12 -2.77
C LEU A 243 -2.09 -22.09 -1.31
N ARG A 244 -2.06 -23.26 -0.66
CA ARG A 244 -1.57 -23.47 0.71
C ARG A 244 -0.04 -23.39 0.80
N LEU A 245 0.68 -24.14 -0.04
CA LEU A 245 2.15 -24.21 -0.08
C LEU A 245 2.78 -22.89 -0.46
N SER A 246 2.15 -22.10 -1.31
CA SER A 246 2.62 -20.75 -1.62
C SER A 246 2.80 -19.87 -0.37
N LYS A 247 1.96 -20.04 0.66
CA LYS A 247 2.10 -19.27 1.92
C LYS A 247 3.34 -19.71 2.71
N TYR A 248 3.66 -21.00 2.65
CA TYR A 248 4.84 -21.58 3.29
C TYR A 248 6.13 -21.25 2.54
N LYS A 249 6.17 -21.45 1.20
CA LYS A 249 7.31 -21.13 0.35
C LYS A 249 7.69 -19.65 0.38
N ASP A 250 6.73 -18.74 0.45
CA ASP A 250 7.02 -17.30 0.57
C ASP A 250 7.67 -16.96 1.93
N THR A 251 7.22 -17.58 3.03
CA THR A 251 7.78 -17.33 4.37
C THR A 251 9.20 -17.88 4.50
N VAL A 252 9.46 -19.05 3.89
CA VAL A 252 10.79 -19.69 3.86
C VAL A 252 11.74 -18.95 2.89
N SER A 253 11.24 -18.52 1.73
CA SER A 253 11.97 -17.70 0.75
C SER A 253 12.47 -16.40 1.37
N ASP A 254 11.60 -15.66 2.06
CA ASP A 254 11.96 -14.36 2.65
C ASP A 254 12.93 -14.55 3.82
N SER A 255 12.80 -15.62 4.59
CA SER A 255 13.75 -16.00 5.63
C SER A 255 15.13 -16.33 5.03
N ASN A 256 15.17 -17.11 3.95
CA ASN A 256 16.41 -17.48 3.27
C ASN A 256 17.07 -16.28 2.57
N TYR A 257 16.28 -15.35 2.02
CA TYR A 257 16.80 -14.11 1.43
C TYR A 257 17.47 -13.23 2.49
N LEU A 258 16.84 -13.03 3.65
CA LEU A 258 17.43 -12.29 4.76
C LEU A 258 18.70 -12.97 5.30
N LEU A 259 18.69 -14.30 5.36
CA LEU A 259 19.87 -15.11 5.74
C LEU A 259 21.01 -14.91 4.75
N SER A 260 20.72 -14.93 3.45
CA SER A 260 21.72 -14.70 2.39
C SER A 260 22.31 -13.28 2.41
N ILE A 261 21.51 -12.28 2.82
CA ILE A 261 21.98 -10.90 3.02
C ILE A 261 22.88 -10.82 4.26
N MET A 262 22.49 -11.46 5.37
CA MET A 262 23.32 -11.53 6.57
C MET A 262 24.66 -12.24 6.31
N GLU A 263 24.64 -13.33 5.55
CA GLU A 263 25.86 -14.05 5.16
C GLU A 263 26.77 -13.20 4.28
N LYS A 264 26.20 -12.46 3.31
CA LYS A 264 26.98 -11.51 2.51
C LYS A 264 27.57 -10.38 3.34
N LEU A 265 26.82 -9.83 4.30
CA LEU A 265 27.29 -8.78 5.20
C LEU A 265 28.37 -9.30 6.18
N LYS A 266 28.26 -10.54 6.67
CA LYS A 266 29.30 -11.20 7.48
C LYS A 266 30.54 -11.57 6.66
N GLY A 267 30.37 -11.96 5.40
CA GLY A 267 31.47 -12.28 4.49
C GLY A 267 32.29 -11.07 4.04
N LEU A 268 31.67 -9.89 3.98
CA LEU A 268 32.31 -8.59 3.70
C LEU A 268 33.01 -7.96 4.93
N SER A 269 32.90 -8.59 6.10
CA SER A 269 33.52 -8.16 7.37
C SER A 269 34.89 -8.81 7.64
N LYS A 270 35.50 -9.42 6.62
CA LYS A 270 36.89 -9.92 6.64
C LYS A 270 37.73 -9.14 5.64
#